data_AF-A0A6G0YAG0-F1
#
_entry.id   AF-A0A6G0YAG0-F1
#
_cell.length_a   1.000
_cell.length_b   1.000
_cell.length_c   1.000
_cell.angle_alpha   90.00
_cell.angle_beta   90.00
_cell.angle_gamma   90.00
#
_symmetry.space_group_name_H-M   'P 1'
#
loop_
_entity.id
_entity.type
_entity.pdbx_description
1 polymer ?
#
loop_
_entity_poly.entity_id
_entity_poly.type
_entity_poly.pdbx_seq_one_letter_code
_entity_poly.pdbx_strand_id
1 'polypeptide(L)'
;MEELARSYCWLPTINVEIEVYAKSCKHCAEKQNNPPKCSISWTEKPIPWYRLHIDHAEPFMGSYFLILVDTYSKWLESKIVLSLSRKTTIKHLREIFSRLELPAVVVSYNGTATNGV
;
A
#
# COMPACT_ATOMS: atom_id res chain seq x y z
N MET A 1 -29.29 17.97 -0.26
CA MET A 1 -29.53 19.41 0.03
C MET A 1 -30.08 20.14 -1.20
N GLU A 2 -29.55 19.91 -2.40
CA GLU A 2 -30.04 20.61 -3.61
C GLU A 2 -31.52 20.38 -3.93
N GLU A 3 -31.98 19.11 -3.92
CA GLU A 3 -33.39 18.79 -4.21
C GLU A 3 -34.35 19.41 -3.19
N LEU A 4 -33.98 19.39 -1.91
CA LEU A 4 -34.74 20.02 -0.84
C LEU A 4 -34.80 21.54 -1.02
N ALA A 5 -33.69 22.20 -1.37
CA ALA A 5 -33.70 23.64 -1.58
C ALA A 5 -34.58 24.04 -2.78
N ARG A 6 -34.52 23.27 -3.88
CA ARG A 6 -35.32 23.49 -5.09
C ARG A 6 -36.82 23.28 -4.89
N SER A 7 -37.26 22.59 -3.84
CA SER A 7 -38.68 22.47 -3.51
C SER A 7 -39.28 23.71 -2.83
N TYR A 8 -38.45 24.63 -2.32
CA TYR A 8 -38.91 25.82 -1.59
C TYR A 8 -38.66 27.13 -2.35
N CYS A 9 -37.55 27.25 -3.08
CA CYS A 9 -37.22 28.48 -3.77
C CYS A 9 -36.44 28.23 -5.05
N TRP A 10 -36.47 29.22 -5.93
CA TRP A 10 -35.64 29.27 -7.14
C TRP A 10 -34.79 30.53 -7.13
N LEU A 11 -33.47 30.34 -7.19
CA LEU A 11 -32.47 31.40 -7.32
C LEU A 11 -31.37 30.92 -8.28
N PRO A 12 -30.85 31.79 -9.18
CA PRO A 12 -29.81 31.38 -10.14
C PRO A 12 -28.55 30.80 -9.51
N THR A 13 -28.18 31.22 -8.30
CA THR A 13 -26.94 30.85 -7.60
C THR A 13 -27.11 29.80 -6.51
N ILE A 14 -28.32 29.25 -6.32
CA ILE A 14 -28.65 28.40 -5.16
C ILE A 14 -27.73 27.20 -4.98
N ASN A 15 -27.30 26.56 -6.08
CA ASN A 15 -26.39 25.41 -6.03
C ASN A 15 -25.00 25.83 -5.50
N VAL A 16 -24.49 26.99 -5.93
CA VAL A 16 -23.19 27.52 -5.52
C VAL A 16 -23.20 27.85 -4.03
N GLU A 17 -24.27 28.48 -3.55
CA GLU A 17 -24.42 28.82 -2.14
C GLU A 17 -24.51 27.57 -1.24
N ILE A 18 -25.23 26.54 -1.68
CA ILE A 18 -25.30 25.25 -0.99
C ILE A 18 -23.92 24.60 -0.93
N GLU A 19 -23.15 24.63 -2.02
CA GLU A 19 -21.81 24.05 -2.07
C GLU A 19 -20.86 24.79 -1.11
N VAL A 20 -20.85 26.12 -1.12
CA VAL A 20 -20.05 26.95 -0.20
C VAL A 20 -20.43 26.67 1.25
N TYR A 21 -21.73 26.64 1.55
CA TYR A 21 -22.22 26.34 2.88
C TYR A 21 -21.80 24.93 3.34
N ALA A 22 -22.00 23.92 2.50
CA ALA A 22 -21.60 22.54 2.80
C ALA A 22 -20.10 22.41 3.04
N LYS A 23 -19.27 23.09 2.24
CA LYS A 23 -17.81 23.14 2.41
C LYS A 23 -17.37 23.88 3.66
N SER A 24 -18.10 24.91 4.09
CA SER A 24 -17.79 25.66 5.31
C SER A 24 -18.08 24.88 6.61
N CYS A 25 -18.90 23.83 6.54
CA CYS A 25 -19.27 23.04 7.70
C CYS A 25 -18.13 22.10 8.12
N LYS A 26 -17.47 22.44 9.24
CA LYS A 26 -16.38 21.64 9.83
C LYS A 26 -16.77 20.18 10.10
N HIS A 27 -17.97 19.96 10.64
CA HIS A 27 -18.44 18.61 10.98
C HIS A 27 -18.69 17.75 9.73
N CYS A 28 -19.16 18.37 8.65
CA CYS A 28 -19.32 17.70 7.36
C CYS A 28 -17.97 17.38 6.73
N ALA A 29 -17.00 18.31 6.79
CA ALA A 29 -15.65 18.10 6.26
C ALA A 29 -14.92 16.94 6.97
N GLU A 30 -15.02 16.84 8.30
CA GLU A 30 -14.41 15.75 9.09
C GLU A 30 -14.99 14.37 8.77
N LYS A 31 -16.26 14.30 8.34
CA LYS A 31 -16.96 13.05 8.00
C LYS A 31 -17.05 12.81 6.50
N GLN A 32 -16.50 13.70 5.69
CA GLN A 32 -16.55 13.58 4.24
C GLN A 32 -15.71 12.37 3.81
N ASN A 33 -16.24 11.59 2.86
CA ASN A 33 -15.45 10.54 2.24
C ASN A 33 -14.22 11.15 1.55
N ASN A 34 -13.07 10.48 1.72
CA ASN A 34 -11.87 10.87 0.99
C ASN A 34 -12.11 10.78 -0.53
N PRO A 35 -11.46 11.66 -1.32
CA PRO A 35 -11.49 11.53 -2.77
C PRO A 35 -10.97 10.15 -3.19
N PRO A 36 -11.37 9.67 -4.39
CA PRO A 36 -10.85 8.41 -4.92
C PRO A 36 -9.32 8.45 -4.92
N LYS A 37 -8.70 7.39 -4.38
CA LYS A 37 -7.24 7.26 -4.37
C LYS A 37 -6.75 7.26 -5.82
N CYS A 38 -5.80 8.13 -6.12
CA CYS A 38 -5.12 8.09 -7.41
C CYS A 38 -4.27 6.81 -7.49
N SER A 39 -4.38 6.05 -8.60
CA SER A 39 -3.49 4.91 -8.82
C SER A 39 -2.12 5.42 -9.24
N ILE A 40 -1.18 5.42 -8.30
CA ILE A 40 0.22 5.67 -8.61
C ILE A 40 0.80 4.34 -9.11
N SER A 41 1.14 4.28 -10.39
CA SER A 41 1.90 3.15 -10.93
C SER A 41 3.38 3.37 -10.66
N TRP A 42 4.04 2.33 -10.18
CA TRP A 42 5.49 2.34 -10.10
C TRP A 42 6.06 2.23 -11.50
N THR A 43 7.11 2.99 -11.81
CA THR A 43 7.90 2.73 -13.02
C THR A 43 8.56 1.36 -12.86
N GLU A 44 8.13 0.38 -13.66
CA GLU A 44 8.77 -0.93 -13.77
C GLU A 44 10.01 -0.80 -14.66
N LYS A 45 11.14 -1.36 -14.22
CA LYS A 45 12.31 -1.53 -15.09
C LYS A 45 12.27 -2.95 -15.64
N PRO A 46 12.52 -3.16 -16.94
CA PRO A 46 12.49 -4.48 -17.55
C PRO A 46 13.77 -5.28 -17.28
N ILE A 47 14.19 -5.32 -16.02
CA ILE A 47 15.40 -5.97 -15.55
C ILE A 47 14.98 -6.91 -14.43
N PRO A 48 15.13 -8.24 -14.59
CA PRO A 48 14.88 -9.19 -13.52
C PRO A 48 15.72 -8.83 -12.30
N TRP A 49 15.19 -9.08 -11.11
CA TRP A 49 15.89 -8.87 -9.85
C TRP A 49 16.19 -7.40 -9.53
N TYR A 50 15.72 -6.44 -10.34
CA TYR A 50 15.96 -5.03 -10.06
C TYR A 50 15.22 -4.54 -8.81
N ARG A 51 13.92 -4.86 -8.70
CA ARG A 51 13.08 -4.48 -7.56
C ARG A 51 12.35 -5.70 -7.03
N LEU A 52 12.63 -6.03 -5.77
CA LEU A 52 11.97 -7.11 -5.04
C LEU A 52 11.00 -6.53 -4.02
N HIS A 53 9.78 -7.08 -3.99
CA HIS A 53 8.82 -6.85 -2.92
C HIS A 53 8.95 -7.98 -1.92
N ILE A 54 9.14 -7.65 -0.64
CA ILE A 54 9.29 -8.62 0.43
C ILE A 54 8.18 -8.44 1.46
N ASP A 55 7.62 -9.55 1.92
CA ASP A 55 6.59 -9.54 2.95
C ASP A 55 6.62 -10.82 3.79
N HIS A 56 5.98 -10.78 4.95
CA HIS A 56 5.69 -11.99 5.72
C HIS A 56 4.21 -12.33 5.61
N ALA A 57 3.92 -13.54 5.17
CA ALA A 57 2.56 -14.05 5.26
C ALA A 57 2.16 -14.33 6.70
N GLU A 58 0.86 -14.34 6.93
CA GLU A 58 0.27 -14.80 8.19
C GLU A 58 0.70 -16.24 8.51
N PRO A 59 0.75 -16.58 9.81
CA PRO A 59 1.21 -17.90 10.22
C PRO A 59 0.23 -18.97 9.75
N PHE A 60 0.77 -20.00 9.08
CA PHE A 60 0.04 -21.20 8.71
C PHE A 60 0.68 -22.39 9.43
N MET A 61 -0.14 -23.17 10.14
CA MET A 61 0.30 -24.29 10.98
C MET A 61 1.45 -23.93 11.95
N GLY A 62 1.40 -22.72 12.54
CA GLY A 62 2.39 -22.26 13.52
C GLY A 62 3.72 -21.79 12.93
N SER A 63 3.84 -21.70 11.60
CA SER A 63 5.02 -21.16 10.92
C SER A 63 4.66 -19.96 10.05
N TYR A 64 5.57 -19.00 9.93
CA TYR A 64 5.43 -17.85 9.05
C TYR A 64 6.13 -18.11 7.72
N PHE A 65 5.80 -17.33 6.70
CA PHE A 65 6.44 -17.41 5.39
C PHE A 65 7.04 -16.06 5.04
N LEU A 66 8.35 -16.02 4.81
CA LEU A 66 8.98 -14.89 4.15
C LEU A 66 8.78 -15.07 2.65
N ILE A 67 8.11 -14.11 2.02
CA ILE A 67 7.80 -14.08 0.60
C ILE A 67 8.61 -12.97 -0.06
N LEU A 68 9.23 -13.28 -1.20
CA LEU A 68 9.86 -12.31 -2.08
C LEU A 68 9.29 -12.47 -3.48
N VAL A 69 8.89 -11.36 -4.08
CA VAL A 69 8.39 -11.31 -5.45
C VAL A 69 9.21 -10.32 -6.26
N ASP A 70 9.78 -10.78 -7.36
CA ASP A 70 10.39 -9.87 -8.33
C ASP A 70 9.33 -9.16 -9.14
N THR A 71 9.43 -7.83 -9.19
CA THR A 71 8.41 -7.01 -9.82
C THR A 71 8.39 -7.13 -11.33
N TYR A 72 9.51 -7.51 -11.97
CA TYR A 72 9.55 -7.65 -13.43
C TYR A 72 9.15 -9.06 -13.90
N SER A 73 9.91 -10.08 -13.51
CA SER A 73 9.68 -11.47 -13.93
C SER A 73 8.50 -12.15 -13.24
N LYS A 74 7.99 -11.55 -12.15
CA LYS A 74 6.98 -12.13 -11.26
C LYS A 74 7.42 -13.45 -10.60
N TRP A 75 8.73 -13.73 -10.58
CA TRP A 75 9.26 -14.89 -9.87
C TRP A 75 9.05 -14.76 -8.36
N LEU A 76 8.70 -15.89 -7.75
CA LEU A 76 8.37 -16.01 -6.33
C LEU A 76 9.44 -16.84 -5.62
N GLU A 77 10.08 -16.27 -4.62
CA GLU A 77 10.88 -17.00 -3.64
C GLU A 77 10.17 -17.00 -2.30
N SER A 78 10.18 -18.13 -1.60
CA SER A 78 9.57 -18.23 -0.27
C SER A 78 10.38 -19.10 0.68
N LYS A 79 10.38 -18.71 1.96
CA LYS A 79 11.04 -19.46 3.04
C LYS A 79 10.11 -19.56 4.24
N ILE A 80 9.99 -20.78 4.77
CA ILE A 80 9.32 -21.01 6.05
C ILE A 80 10.24 -20.48 7.16
N VAL A 81 9.71 -19.60 8.00
CA VAL A 81 10.42 -18.99 9.12
C VAL A 81 9.62 -19.17 10.41
N LEU A 82 10.30 -19.57 11.48
CA LEU A 82 9.68 -19.78 12.80
C LEU A 82 9.56 -18.49 13.63
N SER A 83 10.18 -17.40 13.15
CA SER A 83 10.24 -16.13 13.88
C SER A 83 10.27 -14.95 12.91
N LEU A 84 9.43 -13.95 13.18
CA LEU A 84 9.39 -12.65 12.50
C LEU A 84 10.51 -11.69 12.97
N SER A 85 11.65 -12.21 13.39
CA SER A 85 12.76 -11.37 13.84
C SER A 85 13.55 -10.84 12.63
N ARG A 86 13.95 -9.57 12.70
CA ARG A 86 14.79 -8.94 11.66
C ARG A 86 16.07 -9.73 11.38
N LYS A 87 16.70 -10.30 12.42
CA LYS A 87 17.92 -11.11 12.27
C LYS A 87 17.66 -12.35 11.43
N THR A 88 16.52 -13.02 11.66
CA THR A 88 16.07 -14.17 10.88
C THR A 88 15.80 -13.77 9.43
N THR A 89 15.07 -12.68 9.20
CA THR A 89 14.79 -12.15 7.86
C THR A 89 16.08 -11.85 7.10
N ILE A 90 17.00 -11.08 7.69
CA ILE A 90 18.30 -10.75 7.05
C ILE A 90 19.10 -12.01 6.71
N LYS A 91 19.11 -13.02 7.59
CA LYS A 91 19.79 -14.29 7.33
C LYS A 91 19.22 -14.97 6.07
N HIS A 92 17.90 -15.07 5.95
CA HIS A 92 17.27 -15.70 4.80
C HIS A 92 17.40 -14.88 3.52
N LEU A 93 17.31 -13.56 3.61
CA LEU A 93 17.55 -12.68 2.45
C LEU A 93 18.97 -12.85 1.91
N ARG A 94 19.98 -12.91 2.78
CA ARG A 94 21.37 -13.18 2.37
C ARG A 94 21.52 -14.51 1.66
N GLU A 95 20.87 -15.56 2.15
CA GLU A 95 20.86 -16.90 1.53
C GLU A 95 20.21 -16.88 0.14
N ILE A 96 19.09 -16.16 -0.02
CA ILE A 96 18.40 -16.03 -1.30
C ILE A 96 19.24 -15.22 -2.29
N PHE A 97 19.78 -14.09 -1.86
CA PHE A 97 20.60 -13.21 -2.70
C PHE A 97 21.92 -13.85 -3.12
N SER A 98 22.49 -14.76 -2.31
CA SER A 98 23.70 -15.49 -2.70
C SER A 98 23.46 -16.57 -3.75
N ARG A 99 22.22 -17.02 -3.94
CA ARG A 99 21.84 -18.03 -4.95
C ARG A 99 21.41 -17.41 -6.27
N LEU A 100 20.77 -16.25 -6.21
CA LEU A 100 20.17 -15.58 -7.35
C LEU A 100 21.05 -14.39 -7.72
N GLU A 101 20.62 -13.18 -7.40
CA GLU A 101 21.39 -11.95 -7.60
C GLU A 101 21.07 -10.93 -6.49
N LEU A 102 21.84 -9.85 -6.43
CA LEU A 102 21.59 -8.74 -5.52
C LEU A 102 20.62 -7.73 -6.16
N PRO A 103 19.52 -7.37 -5.48
CA PRO A 103 18.59 -6.40 -6.02
C PRO A 103 19.09 -4.95 -5.87
N ALA A 104 18.65 -4.09 -6.78
CA ALA A 104 18.90 -2.65 -6.67
C ALA A 104 17.95 -1.97 -5.67
N VAL A 105 16.71 -2.49 -5.57
CA VAL A 105 15.67 -1.94 -4.68
C VAL A 105 14.95 -3.08 -3.97
N VAL A 106 14.84 -2.97 -2.65
CA VAL A 106 13.98 -3.83 -1.83
C VAL A 106 12.84 -2.98 -1.27
N VAL A 107 11.62 -3.45 -1.46
CA VAL A 107 10.41 -2.81 -0.93
C VAL A 107 9.81 -3.75 0.10
N SER A 108 9.65 -3.28 1.33
CA SER A 108 9.03 -4.05 2.40
C SER A 108 7.87 -3.27 3.01
N TYR A 109 6.89 -4.01 3.55
CA TYR A 109 5.93 -3.40 4.48
C TYR A 109 6.67 -2.84 5.72
N ASN A 110 6.18 -1.76 6.32
CA ASN A 110 6.79 -1.16 7.52
C ASN A 110 6.37 -1.92 8.79
N GLY A 111 6.77 -3.20 8.87
CA GLY A 111 6.57 -4.07 10.02
C GLY A 111 7.79 -4.11 10.93
N THR A 112 7.61 -4.60 12.16
CA THR A 112 8.71 -4.80 13.12
C THR A 112 9.81 -5.74 12.61
N ALA A 113 9.43 -6.71 11.78
CA ALA A 113 10.35 -7.68 11.16
C ALA A 113 11.24 -7.07 10.06
N THR A 114 10.74 -6.05 9.38
CA THR A 114 11.30 -5.48 8.14
C THR A 114 11.89 -4.09 8.34
N ASN A 115 11.72 -3.48 9.52
CA ASN A 115 12.27 -2.17 9.83
C ASN A 115 13.81 -2.14 9.83
N GLY A 116 14.39 -1.46 8.83
CA GLY A 116 15.84 -1.35 8.61
C GLY A 116 16.48 -2.58 7.96
N VAL A 117 15.68 -3.37 7.24
CA VAL A 117 16.14 -4.25 6.15
C VAL A 117 16.36 -3.39 4.90
#